data_AF-A0A9P6SXI8-F1
#
_entry.id   AF-A0A9P6SXI8-F1
#
_cell.length_a   1.000
_cell.length_b   1.000
_cell.length_c   1.000
_cell.angle_alpha   90.00
_cell.angle_beta   90.00
_cell.angle_gamma   90.00
#
_symmetry.space_group_name_H-M   'P 1'
#
loop_
_entity.id
_entity.type
_entity.pdbx_description
1 polymer ?
#
loop_
_entity_poly.entity_id
_entity_poly.type
_entity_poly.pdbx_seq_one_letter_code
_entity_poly.pdbx_strand_id
1 'polypeptide(L)'
;MGKDYYNILGVSKDADEDQIKKAYRKLALKYHPDKNSEPEAKKKFHDISEAYEVLSDKNKRAVFDQFGEEGLKGGAGGPGGPGGPGGAGGFPGGFSGFPGG
;
A
#
# COMPACT_ATOMS: atom_id res chain seq x y z
N MET A 1 0.18 4.62 -17.79
CA MET A 1 1.19 3.67 -17.27
C MET A 1 0.82 3.40 -15.83
N GLY A 2 0.28 2.21 -15.54
CA GLY A 2 -0.12 1.85 -14.18
C GLY A 2 1.08 1.73 -13.25
N LYS A 3 0.88 1.91 -11.95
CA LYS A 3 1.94 1.68 -10.96
C LYS A 3 2.35 0.20 -10.97
N ASP A 4 3.61 -0.10 -11.26
CA ASP A 4 4.18 -1.44 -11.06
C ASP A 4 4.61 -1.60 -9.60
N TYR A 5 3.74 -2.15 -8.76
CA TYR A 5 4.05 -2.40 -7.34
C TYR A 5 5.28 -3.32 -7.15
N TYR A 6 5.49 -4.25 -8.07
CA TYR A 6 6.70 -5.10 -8.09
C TYR A 6 7.98 -4.27 -8.30
N ASN A 7 7.94 -3.30 -9.22
CA ASN A 7 9.06 -2.39 -9.47
C ASN A 7 9.28 -1.43 -8.29
N ILE A 8 8.20 -0.97 -7.64
CA ILE A 8 8.28 -0.11 -6.45
C ILE A 8 8.99 -0.83 -5.29
N LEU A 9 8.65 -2.10 -5.06
CA LEU A 9 9.33 -2.93 -4.05
C LEU A 9 10.69 -3.46 -4.54
N GLY A 10 10.99 -3.34 -5.84
CA GLY A 10 12.22 -3.87 -6.44
C GLY A 10 12.29 -5.39 -6.39
N VAL A 11 11.14 -6.06 -6.55
CA VAL A 11 11.02 -7.52 -6.54
C VAL A 11 10.51 -8.03 -7.89
N SER A 12 10.75 -9.31 -8.20
CA SER A 12 10.20 -9.94 -9.40
C SER A 12 8.67 -10.09 -9.29
N LYS A 13 7.98 -10.19 -10.43
CA LYS A 13 6.56 -10.57 -10.47
C LYS A 13 6.30 -11.95 -9.90
N ASP A 14 7.31 -12.83 -9.97
CA ASP A 14 7.29 -14.18 -9.40
C ASP A 14 7.70 -14.22 -7.92
N ALA A 15 7.90 -13.06 -7.28
CA ALA A 15 8.34 -13.02 -5.90
C ALA A 15 7.32 -13.64 -4.95
N ASP A 16 7.82 -14.38 -3.97
CA ASP A 16 7.02 -14.93 -2.89
C ASP A 16 6.68 -13.85 -1.85
N GLU A 17 5.70 -14.15 -0.98
CA GLU A 17 5.28 -13.22 0.09
C GLU A 17 6.44 -12.85 1.02
N ASP A 18 7.36 -13.78 1.25
CA ASP A 18 8.54 -13.55 2.09
C ASP A 18 9.53 -12.57 1.45
N GLN A 19 9.78 -12.66 0.14
CA GLN A 19 10.59 -11.69 -0.60
C GLN A 19 9.93 -10.31 -0.62
N ILE A 20 8.62 -10.26 -0.87
CA ILE A 20 7.83 -9.01 -0.83
C ILE A 20 7.94 -8.35 0.55
N LYS A 21 7.75 -9.13 1.62
CA LYS A 21 7.86 -8.65 3.01
C LYS A 21 9.27 -8.20 3.38
N LYS A 22 10.30 -8.94 2.95
CA LYS A 22 11.71 -8.56 3.18
C LYS A 22 12.05 -7.26 2.46
N ALA A 23 11.63 -7.11 1.20
CA ALA A 23 11.85 -5.91 0.41
C ALA A 23 11.15 -4.69 1.04
N TYR A 24 9.88 -4.85 1.43
CA TYR A 24 9.13 -3.82 2.14
C TYR A 24 9.85 -3.34 3.40
N ARG A 25 10.27 -4.25 4.29
CA ARG A 25 10.98 -3.87 5.53
C ARG A 25 12.27 -3.08 5.24
N LYS A 26 13.05 -3.51 4.24
CA LYS A 26 14.31 -2.85 3.86
C LYS A 26 14.05 -1.44 3.33
N LEU A 27 13.04 -1.27 2.49
CA LEU A 27 12.69 0.02 1.89
C LEU A 27 11.99 0.95 2.90
N ALA A 28 11.12 0.41 3.74
CA ALA A 28 10.45 1.14 4.82
C ALA A 28 11.48 1.75 5.78
N LEU A 29 12.53 1.02 6.17
CA LEU A 29 13.61 1.57 7.00
C LEU A 29 14.45 2.63 6.27
N LYS A 30 14.61 2.52 4.95
CA LYS A 30 15.39 3.44 4.12
C LYS A 30 14.67 4.77 3.85
N TYR A 31 13.34 4.71 3.72
CA TYR A 31 12.50 5.87 3.42
C TYR A 31 11.61 6.27 4.60
N HIS A 32 11.89 5.76 5.81
CA HIS A 32 11.12 6.09 7.00
C HIS A 32 11.24 7.60 7.27
N PRO A 33 10.12 8.33 7.53
CA PRO A 33 10.14 9.78 7.73
C PRO A 33 11.01 10.22 8.93
N ASP A 34 11.19 9.33 9.92
CA ASP A 34 12.04 9.58 11.08
C ASP A 34 13.55 9.54 10.74
N LYS A 35 13.96 8.71 9.77
CA LYS A 35 15.37 8.55 9.37
C LYS A 35 15.73 9.34 8.13
N ASN A 36 14.73 9.72 7.34
CA ASN A 36 14.91 10.36 6.06
C ASN A 36 13.90 11.50 5.92
N SER A 37 14.41 12.73 6.00
CA SER A 37 13.62 13.96 5.97
C SER A 37 13.40 14.50 4.55
N GLU A 38 13.82 13.75 3.52
CA GLU A 38 13.61 14.13 2.13
C GLU A 38 12.11 14.19 1.80
N PRO A 39 11.63 15.23 1.10
CA PRO A 39 10.23 15.33 0.68
C PRO A 39 9.83 14.15 -0.24
N GLU A 40 10.78 13.60 -1.00
CA GLU A 40 10.58 12.40 -1.80
C GLU A 40 10.43 11.12 -0.96
N ALA A 41 11.03 11.05 0.23
CA ALA A 41 10.99 9.86 1.07
C ALA A 41 9.55 9.56 1.51
N LYS A 42 8.77 10.59 1.84
CA LYS A 42 7.35 10.45 2.17
C LYS A 42 6.54 9.86 1.01
N LYS A 43 6.79 10.33 -0.22
CA LYS A 43 6.12 9.81 -1.43
C LYS A 43 6.52 8.36 -1.69
N LYS A 44 7.82 8.05 -1.67
CA LYS A 44 8.34 6.69 -1.86
C LYS A 44 7.80 5.74 -0.79
N PHE A 45 7.78 6.16 0.47
CA PHE A 45 7.26 5.37 1.58
C PHE A 45 5.77 5.04 1.41
N HIS A 46 4.99 6.01 0.93
CA HIS A 46 3.58 5.79 0.59
C HIS A 46 3.42 4.77 -0.53
N ASP A 47 4.14 4.94 -1.65
CA ASP A 47 4.10 4.00 -2.77
C ASP A 47 4.55 2.58 -2.36
N ILE A 48 5.59 2.46 -1.52
CA ILE A 48 6.08 1.19 -0.96
C ILE A 48 5.03 0.51 -0.07
N SER A 49 4.30 1.29 0.73
CA SER A 49 3.27 0.76 1.62
C SER A 49 2.05 0.27 0.83
N GLU A 50 1.62 1.04 -0.17
CA GLU A 50 0.55 0.66 -1.09
C GLU A 50 0.91 -0.63 -1.85
N ALA A 51 2.13 -0.71 -2.38
CA ALA A 51 2.64 -1.90 -3.06
C ALA A 51 2.63 -3.14 -2.15
N TYR A 52 3.06 -2.98 -0.90
CA TYR A 52 3.05 -4.08 0.06
C TYR A 52 1.63 -4.53 0.42
N GLU A 53 0.68 -3.61 0.66
CA GLU A 53 -0.71 -3.98 0.96
C GLU A 53 -1.36 -4.80 -0.16
N VAL A 54 -1.06 -4.48 -1.41
CA VAL A 54 -1.61 -5.18 -2.57
C VAL A 54 -0.93 -6.53 -2.75
N LEU A 55 0.40 -6.55 -2.74
CA LEU A 55 1.17 -7.75 -3.09
C LEU A 55 1.27 -8.76 -1.94
N SER A 56 1.06 -8.33 -0.68
CA SER A 56 1.04 -9.22 0.49
C SER A 56 -0.29 -9.97 0.66
N ASP A 57 -1.38 -9.46 0.09
CA ASP A 57 -2.69 -10.11 0.13
C ASP A 57 -2.94 -10.85 -1.19
N LYS A 58 -3.06 -12.18 -1.12
CA LYS A 58 -3.29 -13.03 -2.31
C LYS A 58 -4.51 -12.60 -3.12
N ASN A 59 -5.58 -12.11 -2.48
CA ASN A 59 -6.78 -11.66 -3.17
C ASN A 59 -6.53 -10.34 -3.91
N LYS A 60 -5.91 -9.36 -3.24
CA LYS A 60 -5.59 -8.07 -3.85
C LYS A 60 -4.53 -8.23 -4.96
N ARG A 61 -3.53 -9.09 -4.75
CA ARG A 61 -2.54 -9.45 -5.76
C ARG A 61 -3.18 -10.08 -6.98
N ALA A 62 -4.11 -11.03 -6.79
CA ALA A 62 -4.85 -11.62 -7.91
C ALA A 62 -5.65 -10.58 -8.70
N VAL A 63 -6.34 -9.66 -8.02
CA VAL A 63 -7.06 -8.55 -8.67
C VAL A 63 -6.09 -7.63 -9.41
N PHE A 64 -4.95 -7.28 -8.81
CA PHE A 64 -3.93 -6.45 -9.43
C PHE A 64 -3.29 -7.12 -10.65
N ASP A 65 -3.01 -8.42 -10.58
CA ASP A 65 -2.42 -9.17 -11.68
C ASP A 65 -3.42 -9.33 -12.84
N GLN A 66 -4.73 -9.38 -12.56
CA GLN A 66 -5.78 -9.50 -13.58
C GLN A 66 -6.25 -8.17 -14.17
N PHE A 67 -6.38 -7.13 -13.35
CA PHE A 67 -7.03 -5.86 -13.70
C PHE A 67 -6.13 -4.64 -13.50
N GLY A 68 -4.92 -4.81 -12.98
CA GLY A 68 -4.02 -3.72 -12.62
C GLY A 68 -4.52 -2.88 -11.46
N GLU A 69 -3.95 -1.68 -11.32
CA GLU A 69 -4.34 -0.69 -10.31
C GLU A 69 -5.82 -0.29 -10.43
N GLU A 70 -6.40 -0.34 -11.63
CA GLU A 70 -7.80 0.01 -11.88
C GLU A 70 -8.78 -0.97 -11.22
N GLY A 71 -8.44 -2.26 -11.17
CA GLY A 71 -9.23 -3.27 -10.46
C GLY A 71 -9.23 -3.07 -8.95
N LEU A 72 -8.11 -2.57 -8.40
CA LEU A 72 -8.04 -2.21 -6.99
C LEU A 72 -8.85 -0.95 -6.70
N LYS A 73 -8.82 0.07 -7.56
CA LYS A 73 -9.66 1.27 -7.39
C LYS A 73 -11.15 0.99 -7.56
N GLY A 74 -11.52 0.00 -8.36
CA GLY A 74 -12.90 -0.44 -8.55
C GLY A 74 -13.46 -1.29 -7.40
N GLY A 75 -12.61 -1.93 -6.59
CA GLY A 75 -13.00 -2.81 -5.48
C GLY A 75 -12.55 -2.39 -4.08
N ALA A 76 -11.57 -1.50 -3.97
CA ALA A 76 -10.97 -1.04 -2.72
C ALA A 76 -10.77 0.48 -2.74
N GLY A 77 -11.71 1.21 -2.12
CA GLY A 77 -11.39 2.53 -1.57
C GLY A 77 -11.77 3.76 -2.40
N GLY A 78 -13.02 3.84 -2.88
CA GLY A 78 -13.84 4.95 -2.40
C GLY A 78 -14.33 4.60 -0.98
N PRO A 79 -14.61 5.58 -0.09
CA PRO A 79 -15.18 5.27 1.22
C PRO A 79 -16.58 4.66 1.02
N GLY A 80 -16.66 3.32 0.97
CA GLY A 80 -17.92 2.60 0.76
C GLY A 80 -17.94 1.57 -0.37
N GLY A 81 -16.92 0.70 -0.49
CA GLY A 81 -17.01 -0.48 -1.36
C GLY A 81 -17.92 -1.58 -0.75
N PRO A 82 -18.94 -2.11 -1.46
CA PRO A 82 -19.93 -3.03 -0.91
C PRO A 82 -19.45 -4.49 -1.02
N GLY A 83 -19.21 -5.18 0.10
CA GLY A 83 -18.85 -6.60 -0.01
C GLY A 83 -18.44 -7.41 1.21
N GLY A 84 -18.72 -7.00 2.46
CA GLY A 84 -18.47 -7.89 3.60
C GLY A 84 -19.10 -7.44 4.92
N PRO A 85 -20.01 -8.22 5.53
CA PRO A 85 -20.47 -7.94 6.87
C PRO A 85 -19.44 -8.49 7.87
N GLY A 86 -18.53 -7.65 8.38
CA GLY A 86 -17.69 -8.08 9.52
C GLY A 86 -16.33 -7.41 9.77
N GLY A 87 -15.99 -6.27 9.15
CA GLY A 87 -14.69 -5.63 9.37
C GLY A 87 -14.73 -4.41 10.31
N ALA A 88 -14.78 -4.63 11.62
CA ALA A 88 -14.48 -3.58 12.58
C ALA A 88 -12.98 -3.29 12.60
N GLY A 89 -12.61 -2.02 12.36
CA GLY A 89 -11.31 -1.46 12.73
C GLY A 89 -10.35 -1.19 11.56
N GLY A 90 -9.98 0.09 11.39
CA GLY A 90 -8.70 0.42 10.79
C GLY A 90 -8.65 1.63 9.86
N PHE A 91 -8.93 2.84 10.36
CA PHE A 91 -8.28 4.07 9.86
C PHE A 91 -8.25 5.13 10.99
N PRO A 92 -7.11 5.35 11.69
CA PRO A 92 -6.85 6.61 12.37
C PRO A 92 -5.97 7.45 11.44
N GLY A 93 -6.57 8.03 10.39
CA GLY A 93 -5.83 8.83 9.41
C GLY A 93 -6.60 10.02 8.84
N GLY A 94 -7.83 10.26 9.31
CA GLY A 94 -8.59 11.45 8.98
C GLY A 94 -8.10 12.64 9.79
N PHE A 95 -7.32 13.51 9.16
CA PHE A 95 -7.09 14.87 9.62
C PHE A 95 -8.44 15.63 9.65
N SER A 96 -9.14 15.55 10.78
CA SER A 96 -10.32 16.35 11.10
C SER A 96 -10.48 16.44 12.61
N GLY A 97 -10.00 17.53 13.20
CA GLY A 97 -10.30 17.88 14.59
C GLY A 97 -9.10 18.46 15.33
N PHE A 98 -8.81 19.73 15.08
CA PHE A 98 -8.14 20.59 16.06
C PHE A 98 -9.05 20.65 17.32
N PRO A 99 -8.57 20.34 18.54
CA PRO A 99 -9.25 20.72 19.77
C PRO A 99 -8.44 21.82 20.46
N GLY A 100 -8.92 23.07 20.43
CA GLY A 100 -8.29 24.13 21.21
C GLY A 100 -8.86 25.51 20.94
N GLY A 101 -9.59 26.04 21.93
CA GLY A 101 -9.99 27.44 22.03
C GLY A 101 -11.48 27.63 22.22
#